data_AF-A0A4P5QLT6-F1
#
_entry.id   AF-A0A4P5QLT6-F1
#
_cell.length_a   1.000
_cell.length_b   1.000
_cell.length_c   1.000
_cell.angle_alpha   90.00
_cell.angle_beta   90.00
_cell.angle_gamma   90.00
#
_symmetry.space_group_name_H-M   'P 1'
#
loop_
_entity.id
_entity.type
_entity.pdbx_description
1 polymer ?
#
loop_
_entity_poly.entity_id
_entity_poly.type
_entity_poly.pdbx_seq_one_letter_code
_entity_poly.pdbx_strand_id
1 'polypeptide(L)'
;MSLITYRLGKKVPFNAKAGRFGDNADAHEHFMKLHAIMRDGVGVPEEKAEYVVGPWLTFDPVTELHTGEFKDEANALLKDGNNPGFEIPARGKV
;
A
#
# COMPACT_ATOMS: atom_id res chain seq x y z
N MET A 1 4.20 0.61 -7.18
CA MET A 1 3.02 0.07 -6.46
C MET A 1 3.08 0.26 -4.93
N SER A 2 4.21 0.06 -4.24
CA SER A 2 4.24 0.05 -2.75
C SER A 2 4.10 1.41 -2.03
N LEU A 3 4.41 2.55 -2.69
CA LEU A 3 4.40 3.86 -2.01
C LEU A 3 3.01 4.49 -1.90
N ILE A 4 2.10 4.18 -2.85
CA ILE A 4 0.75 4.78 -2.92
C ILE A 4 -0.14 4.17 -1.84
N THR A 5 -0.15 2.84 -1.71
CA THR A 5 -0.89 2.15 -0.64
C THR A 5 -0.40 2.57 0.75
N TYR A 6 0.92 2.79 0.94
CA TYR A 6 1.46 3.29 2.20
C TYR A 6 1.00 4.72 2.52
N ARG A 7 1.01 5.63 1.52
CA ARG A 7 0.55 7.02 1.69
C ARG A 7 -0.95 7.13 1.98
N LEU A 8 -1.76 6.20 1.46
CA LEU A 8 -3.19 6.10 1.76
C LEU A 8 -3.48 5.27 3.01
N GLY A 9 -2.44 4.65 3.59
CA GLY A 9 -2.58 3.74 4.71
C GLY A 9 -2.88 4.45 6.02
N LYS A 10 -3.54 3.72 6.91
CA LYS A 10 -3.82 4.18 8.27
C LYS A 10 -2.91 3.47 9.25
N LYS A 11 -2.50 4.23 10.27
CA LYS A 11 -1.84 3.68 11.45
C LYS A 11 -2.83 2.81 12.21
N VAL A 12 -2.46 1.57 12.45
CA VAL A 12 -3.24 0.60 13.21
C VAL A 12 -2.32 -0.04 14.26
N PRO A 13 -2.85 -0.44 15.42
CA PRO A 13 -2.03 -1.07 16.45
C PRO A 13 -1.31 -2.31 15.92
N PHE A 14 -0.08 -2.56 16.40
CA PHE A 14 0.67 -3.76 16.05
C PHE A 14 0.04 -4.99 16.71
N ASN A 15 -0.96 -5.57 16.07
CA ASN A 15 -1.56 -6.83 16.48
C ASN A 15 -2.00 -7.67 15.27
N ALA A 16 -2.17 -8.97 15.48
CA ALA A 16 -2.55 -9.93 14.43
C ALA A 16 -3.90 -9.61 13.73
N LYS A 17 -4.76 -8.79 14.35
CA LYS A 17 -6.07 -8.39 13.81
C LYS A 17 -6.02 -7.11 12.99
N ALA A 18 -4.87 -6.45 12.89
CA ALA A 18 -4.69 -5.18 12.22
C ALA A 18 -4.81 -5.28 10.69
N GLY A 19 -4.61 -6.47 10.13
CA GLY A 19 -4.75 -6.73 8.71
C GLY A 19 -6.19 -7.05 8.30
N ARG A 20 -6.79 -6.18 7.50
CA ARG A 20 -8.05 -6.46 6.78
C ARG A 20 -7.71 -6.96 5.38
N PHE A 21 -7.38 -8.25 5.26
CA PHE A 21 -7.01 -8.87 3.97
C PHE A 21 -8.20 -9.36 3.14
N GLY A 22 -9.44 -9.03 3.54
CA GLY A 22 -10.64 -9.59 2.92
C GLY A 22 -10.61 -11.11 2.95
N ASP A 23 -10.96 -11.75 1.83
CA ASP A 23 -10.94 -13.20 1.64
C ASP A 23 -9.60 -13.74 1.10
N ASN A 24 -8.54 -12.92 1.08
CA ASN A 24 -7.24 -13.35 0.55
C ASN A 24 -6.43 -14.12 1.62
N ALA A 25 -6.60 -15.45 1.61
CA ALA A 25 -5.95 -16.36 2.55
C ALA A 25 -4.42 -16.30 2.49
N ASP A 26 -3.83 -16.15 1.31
CA ASP A 26 -2.38 -16.07 1.13
C ASP A 26 -1.80 -14.79 1.75
N ALA A 27 -2.49 -13.66 1.54
CA ALA A 27 -2.09 -12.39 2.14
C ALA A 27 -2.16 -12.43 3.67
N HIS A 28 -3.19 -13.11 4.22
CA HIS A 28 -3.30 -13.32 5.66
C HIS A 28 -2.15 -14.21 6.19
N GLU A 29 -1.84 -15.32 5.53
CA GLU A 29 -0.75 -16.21 5.94
C GLU A 29 0.60 -15.47 5.96
N HIS A 30 0.90 -14.73 4.91
CA HIS A 30 2.14 -13.96 4.82
C HIS A 30 2.23 -12.87 5.90
N PHE A 31 1.13 -12.19 6.19
CA PHE A 31 1.10 -11.21 7.28
C PHE A 31 1.33 -11.85 8.64
N MET A 32 0.71 -12.99 8.91
CA MET A 32 0.89 -13.71 10.17
C MET A 32 2.33 -14.21 10.36
N LYS A 33 2.98 -14.70 9.28
CA LYS A 33 4.41 -15.06 9.31
C LYS A 33 5.29 -13.84 9.60
N LEU A 34 5.04 -12.70 8.95
CA LEU A 34 5.78 -11.47 9.20
C LEU A 34 5.59 -10.98 10.64
N HIS A 35 4.36 -11.00 11.15
CA HIS A 35 4.05 -10.62 12.52
C HIS A 35 4.79 -11.51 13.54
N ALA A 36 4.80 -12.83 13.33
CA ALA A 36 5.53 -13.77 14.20
C ALA A 36 7.04 -13.49 14.19
N ILE A 37 7.65 -13.25 13.02
CA ILE A 37 9.08 -12.91 12.94
C ILE A 37 9.38 -11.59 13.68
N MET A 38 8.54 -10.58 13.50
CA MET A 38 8.74 -9.26 14.12
C MET A 38 8.56 -9.30 15.64
N ARG A 39 7.62 -10.11 16.15
CA ARG A 39 7.40 -10.31 17.58
C ARG A 39 8.48 -11.17 18.21
N ASP A 40 8.68 -12.38 17.68
CA ASP A 40 9.48 -13.43 18.32
C ASP A 40 10.96 -13.36 17.96
N GLY A 41 11.28 -12.93 16.73
CA GLY A 41 12.65 -12.84 16.24
C GLY A 41 13.30 -11.49 16.54
N VAL A 42 12.57 -10.40 16.32
CA VAL A 42 13.10 -9.02 16.44
C VAL A 42 12.80 -8.41 17.82
N GLY A 43 11.78 -8.91 18.54
CA GLY A 43 11.43 -8.42 19.88
C GLY A 43 10.70 -7.08 19.86
N VAL A 44 9.95 -6.77 18.79
CA VAL A 44 9.17 -5.53 18.69
C VAL A 44 8.08 -5.53 19.77
N PRO A 45 8.06 -4.54 20.69
CA PRO A 45 7.05 -4.49 21.73
C PRO A 45 5.69 -4.12 21.12
N GLU A 46 4.72 -5.02 21.26
CA GLU A 46 3.38 -4.89 20.67
C GLU A 46 2.66 -3.60 21.10
N GLU A 47 2.95 -3.10 22.31
CA GLU A 47 2.31 -1.88 22.85
C GLU A 47 2.91 -0.56 22.34
N LYS A 48 4.04 -0.58 21.64
CA LYS A 48 4.72 0.64 21.15
C LYS A 48 4.86 0.71 19.64
N ALA A 49 4.47 -0.35 18.93
CA ALA A 49 4.58 -0.42 17.48
C ALA A 49 3.21 -0.17 16.81
N GLU A 50 3.26 0.45 15.64
CA GLU A 50 2.11 0.68 14.77
C GLU A 50 2.42 0.09 13.40
N TYR A 51 1.43 -0.54 12.76
CA TYR A 51 1.49 -0.84 11.34
C TYR A 51 0.86 0.30 10.55
N VAL A 52 1.38 0.58 9.35
CA VAL A 52 0.67 1.37 8.35
C VAL A 52 0.08 0.39 7.34
N VAL A 53 -1.24 0.19 7.42
CA VAL A 53 -1.95 -0.71 6.51
C VAL A 53 -2.66 0.13 5.46
N GLY A 54 -2.25 -0.06 4.21
CA GLY A 54 -2.81 0.59 3.03
C GLY A 54 -4.00 -0.15 2.43
N PRO A 55 -4.89 0.56 1.71
CA PRO A 55 -5.96 -0.09 0.98
C PRO A 55 -5.41 -0.98 -0.14
N TRP A 56 -6.16 -2.02 -0.47
CA TRP A 56 -5.89 -2.83 -1.66
C TRP A 56 -6.20 -2.00 -2.90
N LEU A 57 -5.21 -1.84 -3.78
CA LEU A 57 -5.34 -1.06 -5.01
C LEU A 57 -5.30 -1.98 -6.22
N THR A 58 -6.26 -1.81 -7.12
CA THR A 58 -6.23 -2.46 -8.44
C THR A 58 -5.62 -1.48 -9.43
N PHE A 59 -4.74 -1.95 -10.31
CA PHE A 59 -4.10 -1.14 -11.32
C PHE A 59 -4.41 -1.70 -12.71
N ASP A 60 -4.90 -0.84 -13.60
CA ASP A 60 -5.15 -1.18 -14.99
C ASP A 60 -3.90 -0.87 -15.84
N PRO A 61 -3.22 -1.87 -16.42
CA PRO A 61 -2.01 -1.66 -17.22
C PRO A 61 -2.28 -0.97 -18.57
N VAL A 62 -3.53 -0.93 -19.05
CA VAL A 62 -3.88 -0.29 -20.32
C VAL A 62 -4.00 1.21 -20.14
N THR A 63 -4.75 1.65 -19.14
CA THR A 63 -4.95 3.07 -18.82
C THR A 63 -3.85 3.65 -17.93
N GLU A 64 -3.01 2.79 -17.34
CA GLU A 64 -1.97 3.15 -16.37
C GLU A 64 -2.52 3.89 -15.15
N LEU A 65 -3.76 3.57 -14.77
CA LEU A 65 -4.46 4.18 -13.65
C LEU A 65 -4.96 3.12 -12.66
N HIS A 66 -5.07 3.53 -11.40
CA HIS A 66 -5.77 2.78 -10.37
C HIS A 66 -7.28 2.78 -10.62
N THR A 67 -7.91 1.66 -10.28
CA THR A 67 -9.35 1.44 -10.38
C THR A 67 -9.90 0.98 -9.02
N GLY A 68 -11.23 1.07 -8.84
CA GLY A 68 -11.90 0.72 -7.58
C GLY A 68 -12.19 1.92 -6.68
N GLU A 69 -12.47 1.64 -5.40
CA GLU A 69 -12.94 2.63 -4.42
C GLU A 69 -11.95 3.78 -4.17
N PHE A 70 -10.65 3.47 -4.08
CA PHE A 70 -9.58 4.44 -3.80
C PHE A 70 -8.92 5.00 -5.06
N LYS A 71 -9.57 4.89 -6.22
CA LYS A 71 -8.97 5.25 -7.51
C LYS A 71 -8.56 6.73 -7.55
N ASP A 72 -9.37 7.61 -6.98
CA ASP A 72 -9.17 9.06 -7.15
C ASP A 72 -7.98 9.53 -6.30
N GLU A 73 -7.89 9.11 -5.03
CA GLU A 73 -6.73 9.42 -4.19
C GLU A 73 -5.46 8.71 -4.66
N ALA A 74 -5.57 7.47 -5.16
CA ALA A 74 -4.42 6.73 -5.68
C ALA A 74 -3.88 7.35 -6.98
N ASN A 75 -4.76 7.76 -7.90
CA ASN A 75 -4.37 8.39 -9.16
C ASN A 75 -3.84 9.81 -8.98
N ALA A 76 -4.31 10.54 -7.96
CA ALA A 76 -3.73 11.83 -7.58
C ALA A 76 -2.24 11.68 -7.19
N LEU A 77 -1.85 10.54 -6.60
CA LEU A 77 -0.47 10.26 -6.22
C LEU A 77 0.40 9.73 -7.38
N LEU A 78 -0.19 9.32 -8.52
CA LEU A 78 0.57 8.92 -9.71
C LEU A 78 1.19 10.12 -10.43
N LYS A 79 0.55 11.29 -10.34
CA LYS A 79 1.05 12.51 -10.96
C LYS A 79 1.91 13.26 -9.95
N ASP A 80 3.21 13.30 -10.20
CA ASP A 80 4.09 14.23 -9.50
C ASP A 80 3.84 15.64 -10.04
N GLY A 81 2.98 16.41 -9.38
CA GLY A 81 2.68 17.80 -9.76
C GLY A 81 3.85 18.76 -9.55
N ASN A 82 4.97 18.31 -8.97
CA ASN A 82 6.06 19.18 -8.51
C ASN A 82 7.25 19.32 -9.48
N ASN A 83 7.19 18.78 -10.69
CA ASN A 83 8.29 18.89 -11.66
C ASN A 83 7.91 19.61 -12.96
N PRO A 84 7.55 20.91 -12.92
CA PRO A 84 7.42 21.70 -14.15
C PRO A 84 8.77 21.69 -14.89
N GLY A 85 8.80 21.11 -16.08
CA GLY A 85 10.00 20.95 -16.91
C GLY A 85 10.60 19.53 -17.02
N PHE A 86 10.14 18.56 -16.21
CA PHE A 86 10.49 17.14 -16.34
C PHE A 86 9.24 16.28 -16.52
N GLU A 87 8.38 16.68 -17.44
CA GLU A 87 7.14 15.98 -17.74
C GLU A 87 7.45 14.66 -18.46
N ILE A 88 6.91 13.56 -17.94
CA ILE A 88 6.98 12.28 -18.64
C ILE A 88 6.14 12.39 -19.93
N PRO A 89 6.70 12.09 -21.12
CA PRO A 89 5.96 12.14 -22.36
C PRO A 89 4.71 11.24 -22.31
N ALA A 90 3.60 11.75 -22.82
CA ALA A 90 2.38 10.96 -22.95
C ALA A 90 2.63 9.74 -23.86
N ARG A 91 2.00 8.60 -23.52
CA ARG A 91 2.05 7.36 -24.29
C ARG A 91 1.70 7.65 -25.76
N GLY A 92 2.65 7.43 -26.66
CA GLY A 92 2.53 7.74 -28.10
C GLY A 92 3.34 8.93 -28.61
N LYS A 93 4.12 9.59 -27.75
CA LYS A 93 5.17 10.55 -28.18
C LYS A 93 6.57 9.97 -27.90
N VAL A 94 7.03 9.08 -28.77
CA VAL A 94 8.44 8.69 -28.92
C VAL A 94 8.80 8.66 -30.39
#